data_AF-A0A327PCS3-F1
#
_entry.id   AF-A0A327PCS3-F1
#
_cell.length_a   1.000
_cell.length_b   1.000
_cell.length_c   1.000
_cell.angle_alpha   90.00
_cell.angle_beta   90.00
_cell.angle_gamma   90.00
#
_symmetry.space_group_name_H-M   'P 1'
#
loop_
_entity.id
_entity.type
_entity.pdbx_description
1 polymer ?
#
loop_
_entity_poly.entity_id
_entity_poly.type
_entity_poly.pdbx_seq_one_letter_code
_entity_poly.pdbx_strand_id
1 'polypeptide(L)'
;MSFHRIFSTLLFVSISLAFVSCSKDIYRKNNKAHEKAVKNATASIQEIPKTKAELDYDTLSITDEWVGTTNFSIRKPNYVIIHHTAQDSLAQTITTFTLSRTQVSSHYVVGRDGEIVQMLNDYLRSWHAGRGRWGNDTDLNSASIGIELDNNGSEPFTTAQIESLLVLLKRLKWKYSIPTANFIGHSDIAPSRKVDPSTYFPWKKLADEGFGLWYDEEVVFPVLSSQPSTSIPIENSDSIPEPRLDPVLALRIIGYDVSDEKAAIRSFKLHFVQHDIESELTESDKRILENLYKKYL
;
A
#
# COMPACT_ATOMS: atom_id res chain seq x y z
N MET A 1 -57.12 37.68 -28.59
CA MET A 1 -56.35 37.36 -27.37
C MET A 1 -55.54 36.06 -27.54
N SER A 2 -54.60 36.00 -28.49
CA SER A 2 -53.81 34.77 -28.73
C SER A 2 -52.40 35.03 -29.26
N PHE A 3 -51.75 36.11 -28.81
CA PHE A 3 -50.35 36.39 -29.18
C PHE A 3 -49.41 36.56 -27.96
N HIS A 4 -49.93 36.66 -26.74
CA HIS A 4 -49.12 36.81 -25.53
C HIS A 4 -48.76 35.49 -24.82
N ARG A 5 -49.35 34.35 -25.21
CA ARG A 5 -49.06 33.06 -24.55
C ARG A 5 -47.87 32.30 -25.16
N ILE A 6 -47.46 32.60 -26.39
CA ILE A 6 -46.36 31.88 -27.05
C ILE A 6 -44.99 32.48 -26.68
N PHE A 7 -44.92 33.78 -26.40
CA PHE A 7 -43.67 34.44 -25.99
C PHE A 7 -43.23 34.10 -24.56
N SER A 8 -44.16 33.78 -23.67
CA SER A 8 -43.85 33.44 -22.27
C SER A 8 -43.24 32.04 -22.13
N THR A 9 -43.71 31.07 -22.92
CA THR A 9 -43.21 29.69 -22.87
C THR A 9 -41.82 29.55 -23.53
N LEU A 10 -41.55 30.32 -24.59
CA LEU A 10 -40.22 30.35 -25.23
C LEU A 10 -39.17 31.05 -24.36
N LEU A 11 -39.56 32.04 -23.56
CA LEU A 11 -38.65 32.72 -22.61
C LEU A 11 -38.34 31.82 -21.39
N PHE A 12 -39.30 31.01 -20.91
CA PHE A 12 -39.05 30.07 -19.82
C PHE A 12 -38.24 28.83 -20.22
N VAL A 13 -38.34 28.35 -21.47
CA VAL A 13 -37.51 27.23 -21.95
C VAL A 13 -36.08 27.67 -22.26
N SER A 14 -35.87 28.91 -22.73
CA SER A 14 -34.53 29.44 -22.97
C SER A 14 -33.78 29.84 -21.68
N ILE A 15 -34.48 30.21 -20.61
CA ILE A 15 -33.87 30.42 -19.28
C ILE A 15 -33.57 29.08 -18.57
N SER A 16 -34.36 28.03 -18.84
CA SER A 16 -34.12 26.69 -18.24
C SER A 16 -32.95 25.93 -18.88
N LEU A 17 -32.56 26.27 -20.11
CA LEU A 17 -31.38 25.71 -20.79
C LEU A 17 -30.07 26.44 -20.46
N ALA A 18 -30.12 27.58 -19.76
CA ALA A 18 -28.93 28.32 -19.33
C ALA A 18 -28.34 27.82 -17.99
N PHE A 19 -29.00 26.88 -17.32
CA PHE A 19 -28.51 26.21 -16.11
C PHE A 19 -28.02 24.78 -16.36
N VAL A 20 -27.65 24.44 -17.60
CA VAL A 20 -26.67 23.37 -17.79
C VAL A 20 -25.35 23.91 -17.24
N SER A 21 -25.15 23.62 -15.96
CA SER A 21 -23.93 23.84 -15.22
C SER A 21 -22.76 23.35 -16.08
N CYS A 22 -22.12 24.29 -16.77
CA CYS A 22 -20.74 24.13 -17.19
C CYS A 22 -19.91 24.11 -15.90
N SER A 23 -19.94 22.98 -15.18
CA SER A 23 -18.90 22.71 -14.21
C SER A 23 -17.61 22.76 -15.01
N LYS A 24 -16.80 23.80 -14.77
CA LYS A 24 -15.45 23.83 -15.32
C LYS A 24 -14.80 22.55 -14.81
N ASP A 25 -14.44 21.65 -15.72
CA ASP A 25 -13.65 20.47 -15.40
C ASP A 25 -12.31 20.96 -14.85
N ILE A 26 -12.26 21.14 -13.52
CA ILE A 26 -11.14 21.73 -12.80
C ILE A 26 -9.86 20.90 -12.94
N TYR A 27 -9.99 19.63 -13.33
CA TYR A 27 -8.88 18.71 -13.53
C TYR A 27 -8.43 18.58 -14.99
N ARG A 28 -9.11 19.22 -15.95
CA ARG A 28 -8.80 19.12 -17.40
C ARG A 28 -7.33 19.29 -17.74
N LYS A 29 -6.67 20.32 -17.17
CA LYS A 29 -5.25 20.60 -17.43
C LYS A 29 -4.36 19.46 -16.91
N ASN A 30 -4.64 18.97 -15.71
CA ASN A 30 -3.89 17.88 -15.08
C ASN A 30 -4.11 16.57 -15.84
N ASN A 31 -5.35 16.27 -16.24
CA ASN A 31 -5.70 15.07 -17.01
C ASN A 31 -5.00 15.06 -18.37
N LYS A 32 -4.94 16.20 -19.08
CA LYS A 32 -4.19 16.30 -20.34
C LYS A 32 -2.68 16.08 -20.14
N ALA A 33 -2.12 16.60 -19.04
CA ALA A 33 -0.72 16.37 -18.70
C ALA A 33 -0.45 14.90 -18.35
N HIS A 34 -1.37 14.27 -17.61
CA HIS A 34 -1.33 12.85 -17.27
C HIS A 34 -1.34 11.97 -18.52
N GLU A 35 -2.27 12.18 -19.46
CA GLU A 35 -2.34 11.42 -20.72
C GLU A 35 -1.01 11.49 -21.50
N LYS A 36 -0.41 12.69 -21.59
CA LYS A 36 0.88 12.87 -22.23
C LYS A 36 2.00 12.12 -21.49
N ALA A 37 2.01 12.16 -20.16
CA ALA A 37 2.99 11.45 -19.35
C ALA A 37 2.86 9.94 -19.51
N VAL A 38 1.63 9.40 -19.51
CA VAL A 38 1.36 7.98 -19.76
C VAL A 38 1.86 7.57 -21.13
N LYS A 39 1.51 8.31 -22.20
CA LYS A 39 1.98 8.02 -23.56
C LYS A 39 3.51 7.95 -23.64
N ASN A 40 4.20 8.88 -22.99
CA ASN A 40 5.66 8.89 -22.99
C ASN A 40 6.25 7.71 -22.20
N ALA A 41 5.68 7.39 -21.04
CA ALA A 41 6.16 6.29 -20.20
C ALA A 41 5.97 4.92 -20.86
N THR A 42 4.87 4.73 -21.59
CA THR A 42 4.56 3.44 -22.23
C THR A 42 5.18 3.25 -23.61
N ALA A 43 5.82 4.27 -24.20
CA ALA A 43 6.49 4.17 -25.49
C ALA A 43 7.56 3.06 -25.50
N SER A 44 8.34 2.95 -24.41
CA SER A 44 9.39 1.93 -24.24
C SER A 44 8.85 0.49 -24.25
N ILE A 45 7.58 0.28 -23.88
CA ILE A 45 6.95 -1.05 -23.88
C ILE A 45 6.74 -1.56 -25.31
N GLN A 46 6.63 -0.64 -26.28
CA GLN A 46 6.43 -0.96 -27.69
C GLN A 46 7.74 -1.11 -28.46
N GLU A 47 8.89 -0.81 -27.84
CA GLU A 47 10.19 -0.91 -28.51
C GLU A 47 10.57 -2.37 -28.77
N ILE A 48 11.03 -2.62 -29.99
CA ILE A 48 11.59 -3.92 -30.38
C ILE A 48 13.04 -3.97 -29.86
N PRO A 49 13.46 -5.06 -29.18
CA PRO A 49 14.85 -5.25 -28.77
C PRO A 49 15.82 -5.10 -29.95
N LYS A 50 16.92 -4.38 -29.71
CA LYS A 50 17.98 -4.18 -30.69
C LYS A 50 18.72 -5.49 -30.98
N THR A 51 19.10 -5.66 -32.24
CA THR A 51 19.97 -6.76 -32.71
C THR A 51 21.42 -6.55 -32.28
N LYS A 52 22.26 -7.59 -32.38
CA LYS A 52 23.70 -7.48 -32.10
C LYS A 52 24.37 -6.39 -32.93
N ALA A 53 24.01 -6.24 -34.22
CA ALA A 53 24.57 -5.21 -35.10
C ALA A 53 24.20 -3.77 -34.67
N GLU A 54 23.08 -3.60 -33.96
CA GLU A 54 22.62 -2.30 -33.44
C GLU A 54 23.11 -2.02 -32.01
N LEU A 55 23.63 -3.04 -31.33
CA LEU A 55 24.21 -2.97 -29.99
C LEU A 55 25.73 -2.82 -30.11
N ASP A 56 26.26 -1.68 -29.69
CA ASP A 56 27.71 -1.40 -29.62
C ASP A 56 28.37 -2.10 -28.42
N TYR A 57 28.11 -3.41 -28.26
CA TYR A 57 28.61 -4.23 -27.15
C TYR A 57 29.12 -5.58 -27.67
N ASP A 58 30.44 -5.66 -27.91
CA ASP A 58 31.09 -6.87 -28.43
C ASP A 58 31.15 -8.05 -27.45
N THR A 59 30.87 -7.84 -26.16
CA THR A 59 30.93 -8.88 -25.12
C THR A 59 29.66 -9.71 -24.99
N LEU A 60 28.56 -9.31 -25.64
CA LEU A 60 27.27 -9.99 -25.56
C LEU A 60 27.09 -10.94 -26.74
N SER A 61 26.95 -12.24 -26.45
CA SER A 61 26.63 -13.27 -27.46
C SER A 61 25.12 -13.31 -27.74
N ILE A 62 24.58 -12.25 -28.36
CA ILE A 62 23.18 -12.15 -28.78
C ILE A 62 23.07 -12.58 -30.26
N THR A 63 21.91 -13.12 -30.65
CA THR A 63 21.63 -13.46 -32.06
C THR A 63 21.56 -12.22 -32.94
N ASP A 64 21.94 -12.35 -34.22
CA ASP A 64 21.89 -11.23 -35.17
C ASP A 64 20.44 -10.88 -35.56
N GLU A 65 19.51 -11.82 -35.46
CA GLU A 65 18.09 -11.62 -35.74
C GLU A 65 17.28 -11.53 -34.45
N TRP A 66 16.29 -10.62 -34.43
CA TRP A 66 15.30 -10.55 -33.37
C TRP A 66 14.22 -11.63 -33.54
N VAL A 67 13.94 -12.38 -32.48
CA VAL A 67 12.87 -13.39 -32.44
C VAL A 67 11.80 -12.95 -31.44
N GLY A 68 10.63 -12.57 -31.94
CA GLY A 68 9.47 -12.21 -31.11
C GLY A 68 8.78 -13.43 -30.50
N THR A 69 8.41 -13.35 -29.22
CA THR A 69 7.53 -14.35 -28.56
C THR A 69 6.08 -13.86 -28.55
N THR A 70 5.14 -14.79 -28.66
CA THR A 70 3.69 -14.52 -28.55
C THR A 70 3.15 -14.76 -27.14
N ASN A 71 3.94 -15.38 -26.26
CA ASN A 71 3.51 -15.81 -24.93
C ASN A 71 3.97 -14.83 -23.86
N PHE A 72 3.24 -13.73 -23.68
CA PHE A 72 3.54 -12.72 -22.66
C PHE A 72 2.28 -12.08 -22.06
N SER A 73 2.47 -11.35 -20.96
CA SER A 73 1.46 -10.54 -20.28
C SER A 73 2.13 -9.32 -19.65
N ILE A 74 1.34 -8.30 -19.29
CA ILE A 74 1.84 -7.13 -18.57
C ILE A 74 2.19 -7.52 -17.14
N ARG A 75 3.30 -6.98 -16.61
CA ARG A 75 3.68 -7.15 -15.19
C ARG A 75 2.57 -6.61 -14.30
N LYS A 76 2.27 -7.33 -13.21
CA LYS A 76 1.19 -7.00 -12.27
C LYS A 76 1.80 -6.64 -10.91
N PRO A 77 1.12 -5.81 -10.11
CA PRO A 77 1.54 -5.56 -8.73
C PRO A 77 1.48 -6.84 -7.90
N ASN A 78 2.43 -7.00 -6.99
CA ASN A 78 2.52 -8.10 -6.03
C ASN A 78 2.35 -7.63 -4.57
N TYR A 79 2.27 -6.32 -4.34
CA TYR A 79 2.11 -5.72 -3.01
C TYR A 79 1.02 -4.65 -3.01
N VAL A 80 0.46 -4.40 -1.83
CA VAL A 80 -0.26 -3.17 -1.51
C VAL A 80 0.47 -2.49 -0.36
N ILE A 81 0.81 -1.22 -0.53
CA ILE A 81 1.43 -0.42 0.54
C ILE A 81 0.45 0.65 0.98
N ILE A 82 0.16 0.67 2.28
CA ILE A 82 -0.76 1.58 2.92
C ILE A 82 -0.01 2.78 3.51
N HIS A 83 -0.55 3.97 3.26
CA HIS A 83 -0.01 5.26 3.66
C HIS A 83 -1.10 6.08 4.37
N HIS A 84 -0.70 7.06 5.17
CA HIS A 84 -1.54 8.22 5.46
C HIS A 84 -0.91 9.45 4.82
N THR A 85 -1.74 10.42 4.46
CA THR A 85 -1.30 11.59 3.68
C THR A 85 -0.49 12.60 4.50
N ALA A 86 -0.66 12.63 5.83
CA ALA A 86 -0.16 13.67 6.72
C ALA A 86 -0.69 15.06 6.31
N GLN A 87 -1.93 15.08 5.81
CA GLN A 87 -2.64 16.25 5.33
C GLN A 87 -4.04 16.31 5.95
N ASP A 88 -4.69 17.47 5.79
CA ASP A 88 -5.97 17.75 6.46
C ASP A 88 -7.19 17.52 5.55
N SER A 89 -6.97 17.23 4.26
CA SER A 89 -8.07 16.93 3.33
C SER A 89 -7.66 16.18 2.06
N LEU A 90 -8.63 15.44 1.51
CA LEU A 90 -8.58 14.84 0.18
C LEU A 90 -8.23 15.85 -0.92
N ALA A 91 -8.83 17.05 -0.88
CA ALA A 91 -8.57 18.10 -1.88
C ALA A 91 -7.12 18.59 -1.86
N GLN A 92 -6.51 18.72 -0.67
CA GLN A 92 -5.10 19.05 -0.51
C GLN A 92 -4.20 17.92 -1.06
N THR A 93 -4.59 16.66 -0.83
CA THR A 93 -3.87 15.48 -1.33
C THR A 93 -3.87 15.43 -2.85
N ILE A 94 -5.05 15.57 -3.48
CA ILE A 94 -5.20 15.61 -4.94
C ILE A 94 -4.38 16.77 -5.53
N THR A 95 -4.41 17.95 -4.90
CA THR A 95 -3.60 19.09 -5.32
C THR A 95 -2.11 18.74 -5.26
N THR A 96 -1.64 18.15 -4.16
CA THR A 96 -0.23 17.77 -3.97
C THR A 96 0.24 16.77 -5.02
N PHE A 97 -0.53 15.73 -5.30
CA PHE A 97 -0.16 14.66 -6.23
C PHE A 97 -0.29 15.03 -7.70
N THR A 98 -0.99 16.12 -8.02
CA THR A 98 -1.10 16.63 -9.40
C THR A 98 -0.04 17.67 -9.76
N LEU A 99 0.78 18.10 -8.80
CA LEU A 99 1.85 19.07 -9.01
C LEU A 99 3.16 18.38 -9.39
N SER A 100 3.64 18.57 -10.62
CA SER A 100 4.86 17.89 -11.11
C SER A 100 6.11 18.10 -10.22
N ARG A 101 6.20 19.22 -9.50
CA ARG A 101 7.35 19.50 -8.61
C ARG A 101 7.40 18.64 -7.34
N THR A 102 6.28 18.01 -6.93
CA THR A 102 6.23 17.24 -5.68
C THR A 102 6.85 15.87 -5.84
N GLN A 103 6.88 15.32 -7.07
CA GLN A 103 7.48 14.03 -7.40
C GLN A 103 7.00 12.89 -6.49
N VAL A 104 5.73 12.94 -6.08
CA VAL A 104 5.04 11.92 -5.29
C VAL A 104 3.65 11.65 -5.88
N SER A 105 3.20 10.41 -5.81
CA SER A 105 1.87 10.00 -6.28
C SER A 105 1.48 8.65 -5.69
N SER A 106 0.18 8.36 -5.64
CA SER A 106 -0.37 7.04 -5.32
C SER A 106 -1.30 6.56 -6.43
N HIS A 107 -1.72 5.30 -6.36
CA HIS A 107 -2.76 4.79 -7.27
C HIS A 107 -4.15 5.20 -6.79
N TYR A 108 -4.35 5.19 -5.47
CA TYR A 108 -5.62 5.49 -4.83
C TYR A 108 -5.43 6.46 -3.66
N VAL A 109 -6.43 7.31 -3.46
CA VAL A 109 -6.61 8.10 -2.23
C VAL A 109 -8.01 7.82 -1.67
N VAL A 110 -8.11 7.54 -0.38
CA VAL A 110 -9.36 7.31 0.35
C VAL A 110 -9.65 8.48 1.28
N GLY A 111 -10.68 9.28 0.94
CA GLY A 111 -11.12 10.42 1.73
C GLY A 111 -11.78 10.03 3.05
N ARG A 112 -11.86 10.97 4.00
CA ARG A 112 -12.45 10.75 5.35
C ARG A 112 -13.90 10.26 5.34
N ASP A 113 -14.64 10.54 4.28
CA ASP A 113 -16.02 10.11 4.05
C ASP A 113 -16.13 8.75 3.33
N GLY A 114 -14.99 8.12 3.03
CA GLY A 114 -14.92 6.86 2.28
C GLY A 114 -14.89 7.04 0.75
N GLU A 115 -14.85 8.26 0.22
CA GLU A 115 -14.66 8.47 -1.21
C GLU A 115 -13.32 7.89 -1.68
N ILE A 116 -13.33 7.09 -2.76
CA ILE A 116 -12.12 6.53 -3.34
C ILE A 116 -11.83 7.23 -4.67
N VAL A 117 -10.68 7.90 -4.73
CA VAL A 117 -10.17 8.53 -5.95
C VAL A 117 -9.07 7.66 -6.53
N GLN A 118 -9.29 7.09 -7.73
CA GLN A 118 -8.24 6.42 -8.49
C GLN A 118 -7.45 7.44 -9.32
N MET A 119 -6.18 7.66 -8.98
CA MET A 119 -5.32 8.68 -9.60
C MET A 119 -4.42 8.11 -10.70
N LEU A 120 -4.09 6.82 -10.64
CA LEU A 120 -3.21 6.15 -11.60
C LEU A 120 -3.73 4.75 -11.94
N ASN A 121 -3.48 4.30 -13.17
CA ASN A 121 -3.75 2.92 -13.57
C ASN A 121 -2.83 1.96 -12.79
N ASP A 122 -3.39 0.86 -12.30
CA ASP A 122 -2.73 -0.16 -11.47
C ASP A 122 -1.42 -0.73 -12.07
N TYR A 123 -1.23 -0.68 -13.39
CA TYR A 123 -0.04 -1.19 -14.07
C TYR A 123 1.07 -0.15 -14.26
N LEU A 124 0.79 1.12 -13.96
CA LEU A 124 1.77 2.18 -14.05
C LEU A 124 2.44 2.37 -12.69
N ARG A 125 3.75 2.57 -12.71
CA ARG A 125 4.54 2.81 -11.49
C ARG A 125 4.17 4.16 -10.86
N SER A 126 3.50 4.17 -9.70
CA SER A 126 3.36 5.39 -8.89
C SER A 126 4.62 5.66 -8.06
N TRP A 127 4.72 6.85 -7.47
CA TRP A 127 5.86 7.29 -6.66
C TRP A 127 5.46 7.49 -5.20
N HIS A 128 5.16 6.39 -4.51
CA HIS A 128 4.65 6.37 -3.13
C HIS A 128 5.64 5.73 -2.14
N ALA A 129 6.21 4.57 -2.49
CA ALA A 129 7.11 3.83 -1.62
C ALA A 129 8.45 4.57 -1.42
N GLY A 130 9.00 5.14 -2.48
CA GLY A 130 10.33 5.76 -2.45
C GLY A 130 11.44 4.75 -2.14
N ARG A 131 12.52 5.18 -1.47
CA ARG A 131 13.62 4.28 -1.07
C ARG A 131 13.21 3.41 0.11
N GLY A 132 13.33 2.11 -0.03
CA GLY A 132 12.99 1.14 1.01
C GLY A 132 13.15 -0.28 0.48
N ARG A 133 12.78 -1.27 1.30
CA ARG A 133 12.76 -2.66 0.89
C ARG A 133 11.77 -3.47 1.70
N TRP A 134 11.34 -4.59 1.14
CA TRP A 134 10.62 -5.64 1.87
C TRP A 134 11.18 -6.99 1.44
N GLY A 135 11.83 -7.69 2.38
CA GLY A 135 12.68 -8.82 2.06
C GLY A 135 13.76 -8.43 1.04
N ASN A 136 13.77 -9.12 -0.10
CA ASN A 136 14.74 -8.87 -1.17
C ASN A 136 14.30 -7.78 -2.16
N ASP A 137 13.03 -7.37 -2.15
CA ASP A 137 12.51 -6.38 -3.10
C ASP A 137 12.87 -4.95 -2.69
N THR A 138 13.59 -4.24 -3.56
CA THR A 138 14.09 -2.87 -3.30
C THR A 138 13.44 -1.78 -4.17
N ASP A 139 12.68 -2.14 -5.21
CA ASP A 139 11.91 -1.20 -6.04
C ASP A 139 10.41 -1.42 -5.89
N LEU A 140 9.92 -1.18 -4.68
CA LEU A 140 8.53 -1.44 -4.31
C LEU A 140 7.54 -0.57 -5.08
N ASN A 141 7.92 0.63 -5.54
CA ASN A 141 7.09 1.43 -6.44
C ASN A 141 6.70 0.67 -7.72
N SER A 142 7.61 -0.16 -8.25
CA SER A 142 7.36 -0.94 -9.48
C SER A 142 6.57 -2.22 -9.23
N ALA A 143 6.54 -2.70 -7.98
CA ALA A 143 5.95 -3.98 -7.62
C ALA A 143 4.64 -3.83 -6.81
N SER A 144 4.13 -2.62 -6.58
CA SER A 144 3.05 -2.41 -5.62
C SER A 144 2.00 -1.39 -6.05
N ILE A 145 0.85 -1.48 -5.38
CA ILE A 145 -0.19 -0.46 -5.39
C ILE A 145 -0.08 0.38 -4.11
N GLY A 146 0.29 1.65 -4.25
CA GLY A 146 0.14 2.65 -3.18
C GLY A 146 -1.29 3.13 -2.97
N ILE A 147 -1.76 3.04 -1.72
CA ILE A 147 -3.06 3.57 -1.27
C ILE A 147 -2.83 4.56 -0.13
N GLU A 148 -3.33 5.77 -0.29
CA GLU A 148 -3.21 6.87 0.66
C GLU A 148 -4.55 7.10 1.37
N LEU A 149 -4.54 7.18 2.69
CA LEU A 149 -5.71 7.55 3.48
C LEU A 149 -5.59 9.00 3.93
N ASP A 150 -6.63 9.80 3.68
CA ASP A 150 -6.72 11.19 4.14
C ASP A 150 -6.78 11.27 5.68
N ASN A 151 -5.61 11.36 6.31
CA ASN A 151 -5.43 11.33 7.75
C ASN A 151 -4.10 12.03 8.09
N ASN A 152 -4.08 12.81 9.16
CA ASN A 152 -2.91 13.61 9.55
C ASN A 152 -1.85 12.83 10.36
N GLY A 153 -2.08 11.55 10.64
CA GLY A 153 -1.18 10.66 11.38
C GLY A 153 -1.29 10.75 12.90
N SER A 154 -2.14 11.64 13.43
CA SER A 154 -2.30 11.89 14.87
C SER A 154 -3.74 11.65 15.35
N GLU A 155 -4.56 10.95 14.56
CA GLU A 155 -5.96 10.69 14.85
C GLU A 155 -6.42 9.32 14.31
N PRO A 156 -7.46 8.71 14.91
CA PRO A 156 -8.10 7.52 14.36
C PRO A 156 -8.62 7.72 12.93
N PHE A 157 -8.52 6.66 12.12
CA PHE A 157 -9.16 6.61 10.80
C PHE A 157 -10.68 6.45 10.96
N THR A 158 -11.45 7.10 10.09
CA THR A 158 -12.92 7.02 10.17
C THR A 158 -13.40 5.62 9.79
N THR A 159 -14.57 5.21 10.29
CA THR A 159 -15.20 3.95 9.88
C THR A 159 -15.39 3.88 8.36
N ALA A 160 -15.87 4.98 7.75
CA ALA A 160 -16.10 5.05 6.31
C ALA A 160 -14.81 4.86 5.50
N GLN A 161 -13.68 5.43 5.95
CA GLN A 161 -12.37 5.20 5.33
C GLN A 161 -11.99 3.73 5.33
N ILE A 162 -12.07 3.09 6.50
CA ILE A 162 -11.62 1.70 6.66
C ILE A 162 -12.54 0.74 5.89
N GLU A 163 -13.84 0.96 5.89
CA GLU A 163 -14.78 0.13 5.11
C GLU A 163 -14.54 0.24 3.60
N SER A 164 -14.38 1.47 3.08
CA SER A 164 -14.01 1.68 1.68
C SER A 164 -12.66 1.07 1.32
N LEU A 165 -11.67 1.17 2.22
CA LEU A 165 -10.38 0.52 2.04
C LEU A 165 -10.54 -0.99 1.92
N LEU A 166 -11.27 -1.65 2.82
CA LEU A 166 -11.46 -3.10 2.80
C LEU A 166 -12.09 -3.59 1.49
N VAL A 167 -13.09 -2.86 0.96
CA VAL A 167 -13.69 -3.16 -0.35
C VAL A 167 -12.67 -3.05 -1.48
N LEU A 168 -11.84 -1.99 -1.47
CA LEU A 168 -10.77 -1.81 -2.44
C LEU A 168 -9.72 -2.91 -2.36
N LEU A 169 -9.26 -3.25 -1.15
CA LEU A 169 -8.27 -4.31 -0.93
C LEU A 169 -8.78 -5.67 -1.41
N LYS A 170 -10.06 -6.00 -1.16
CA LYS A 170 -10.69 -7.23 -1.66
C LYS A 170 -10.64 -7.32 -3.18
N ARG A 171 -10.99 -6.22 -3.87
CA ARG A 171 -10.94 -6.15 -5.33
C ARG A 171 -9.51 -6.32 -5.85
N LEU A 172 -8.54 -5.62 -5.26
CA LEU A 172 -7.14 -5.68 -5.69
C LEU A 172 -6.53 -7.06 -5.45
N LYS A 173 -6.76 -7.64 -4.26
CA LYS A 173 -6.31 -8.99 -3.90
C LYS A 173 -6.82 -10.02 -4.89
N TRP A 174 -8.11 -10.01 -5.20
CA TRP A 174 -8.70 -10.96 -6.14
C TRP A 174 -8.20 -10.75 -7.57
N LYS A 175 -8.16 -9.51 -8.05
CA LYS A 175 -7.76 -9.17 -9.43
C LYS A 175 -6.31 -9.55 -9.74
N TYR A 176 -5.43 -9.40 -8.76
CA TYR A 176 -3.98 -9.57 -8.93
C TYR A 176 -3.40 -10.78 -8.23
N SER A 177 -4.23 -11.53 -7.48
CA SER A 177 -3.80 -12.65 -6.65
C SER A 177 -2.68 -12.27 -5.67
N ILE A 178 -2.77 -11.06 -5.09
CA ILE A 178 -1.76 -10.54 -4.16
C ILE A 178 -1.73 -11.42 -2.89
N PRO A 179 -0.56 -11.93 -2.48
CA PRO A 179 -0.43 -12.73 -1.26
C PRO A 179 -0.90 -11.96 -0.01
N THR A 180 -1.50 -12.67 0.96
CA THR A 180 -1.97 -12.06 2.21
C THR A 180 -0.87 -11.29 2.94
N ALA A 181 0.35 -11.79 2.96
CA ALA A 181 1.49 -11.16 3.64
C ALA A 181 1.97 -9.86 2.98
N ASN A 182 1.50 -9.55 1.76
CA ASN A 182 1.99 -8.42 0.96
C ASN A 182 1.12 -7.16 1.06
N PHE A 183 0.25 -7.10 2.07
CA PHE A 183 -0.49 -5.89 2.46
C PHE A 183 0.20 -5.31 3.70
N ILE A 184 1.00 -4.27 3.49
CA ILE A 184 1.95 -3.73 4.47
C ILE A 184 1.92 -2.20 4.50
N GLY A 185 2.49 -1.59 5.52
CA GLY A 185 2.58 -0.14 5.69
C GLY A 185 3.82 0.48 5.06
N HIS A 186 3.84 1.81 4.92
CA HIS A 186 5.05 2.52 4.47
C HIS A 186 6.19 2.42 5.49
N SER A 187 5.85 2.43 6.77
CA SER A 187 6.78 2.23 7.89
C SER A 187 7.45 0.87 7.88
N ASP A 188 6.79 -0.17 7.39
CA ASP A 188 7.38 -1.52 7.28
C ASP A 188 8.54 -1.55 6.30
N ILE A 189 8.34 -0.90 5.15
CA ILE A 189 9.30 -0.96 4.04
C ILE A 189 10.41 0.09 4.14
N ALA A 190 10.24 1.10 4.99
CA ALA A 190 11.19 2.18 5.16
C ALA A 190 11.38 2.59 6.63
N PRO A 191 11.86 1.67 7.50
CA PRO A 191 11.81 1.86 8.95
C PRO A 191 12.49 3.14 9.47
N SER A 192 13.67 3.49 8.94
CA SER A 192 14.39 4.70 9.39
C SER A 192 13.83 6.02 8.83
N ARG A 193 12.77 5.98 8.01
CA ARG A 193 12.27 7.14 7.25
C ARG A 193 10.79 7.42 7.42
N LYS A 194 9.98 6.39 7.69
CA LYS A 194 8.52 6.46 7.58
C LYS A 194 7.83 5.86 8.79
N VAL A 195 6.72 6.49 9.17
CA VAL A 195 5.89 6.13 10.34
C VAL A 195 4.42 5.93 9.97
N ASP A 196 4.06 6.16 8.71
CA ASP A 196 2.72 5.93 8.22
C ASP A 196 2.47 4.42 7.99
N PRO A 197 1.25 3.91 8.23
CA PRO A 197 0.00 4.65 8.49
C PRO A 197 -0.29 5.02 9.96
N SER A 198 0.72 5.18 10.84
CA SER A 198 0.61 5.50 12.28
C SER A 198 0.09 4.34 13.16
N THR A 199 0.18 4.52 14.48
CA THR A 199 -0.32 3.57 15.49
C THR A 199 -1.85 3.46 15.50
N TYR A 200 -2.56 4.42 14.92
CA TYR A 200 -4.03 4.42 14.87
C TYR A 200 -4.61 3.53 13.76
N PHE A 201 -3.77 3.05 12.84
CA PHE A 201 -4.25 2.25 11.72
C PHE A 201 -4.66 0.84 12.19
N PRO A 202 -5.87 0.35 11.84
CA PRO A 202 -6.41 -0.86 12.44
C PRO A 202 -5.92 -2.14 11.74
N TRP A 203 -4.62 -2.44 11.85
CA TRP A 203 -3.99 -3.60 11.20
C TRP A 203 -4.66 -4.93 11.52
N LYS A 204 -5.02 -5.17 12.80
CA LYS A 204 -5.75 -6.37 13.20
C LYS A 204 -7.05 -6.53 12.41
N LYS A 205 -7.84 -5.47 12.25
CA LYS A 205 -9.11 -5.51 11.49
C LYS A 205 -8.86 -5.86 10.03
N LEU A 206 -7.79 -5.35 9.42
CA LEU A 206 -7.41 -5.73 8.06
C LEU A 206 -7.04 -7.21 7.97
N ALA A 207 -6.25 -7.71 8.92
CA ALA A 207 -5.83 -9.10 8.94
C ALA A 207 -6.99 -10.08 9.19
N ASP A 208 -7.95 -9.71 10.06
CA ASP A 208 -9.20 -10.45 10.28
C ASP A 208 -10.01 -10.58 8.96
N GLU A 209 -9.92 -9.58 8.07
CA GLU A 209 -10.52 -9.58 6.72
C GLU A 209 -9.60 -10.19 5.64
N GLY A 210 -8.44 -10.72 6.03
CA GLY A 210 -7.48 -11.40 5.16
C GLY A 210 -6.51 -10.48 4.42
N PHE A 211 -6.22 -9.28 4.94
CA PHE A 211 -5.23 -8.35 4.38
C PHE A 211 -4.10 -8.11 5.39
N GLY A 212 -2.92 -8.65 5.12
CA GLY A 212 -1.80 -8.64 6.07
C GLY A 212 -1.85 -9.87 6.97
N LEU A 213 -0.72 -10.19 7.59
CA LEU A 213 -0.65 -11.21 8.63
C LEU A 213 -0.85 -10.55 9.99
N TRP A 214 -1.35 -11.32 10.96
CA TRP A 214 -1.44 -10.93 12.35
C TRP A 214 -1.00 -12.12 13.23
N TYR A 215 -0.57 -11.84 14.45
CA TYR A 215 -0.22 -12.91 15.38
C TYR A 215 -1.47 -13.57 15.95
N ASP A 216 -1.35 -14.83 16.38
CA ASP A 216 -2.45 -15.52 17.05
C ASP A 216 -2.50 -15.09 18.52
N GLU A 217 -3.50 -14.28 18.89
CA GLU A 217 -3.64 -13.72 20.24
C GLU A 217 -3.67 -14.81 21.32
N GLU A 218 -4.37 -15.92 21.07
CA GLU A 218 -4.47 -17.05 22.01
C GLU A 218 -3.13 -17.75 22.27
N VAL A 219 -2.23 -17.73 21.29
CA VAL A 219 -0.89 -18.33 21.39
C VAL A 219 0.07 -17.39 22.11
N VAL A 220 0.00 -16.09 21.81
CA VAL A 220 0.90 -15.08 22.38
C VAL A 220 0.51 -14.73 23.83
N PHE A 221 -0.80 -14.59 24.07
CA PHE A 221 -1.40 -14.18 25.32
C PHE A 221 -2.41 -15.25 25.80
N PRO A 222 -1.94 -16.44 26.20
CA PRO A 222 -2.84 -17.47 26.69
C PRO A 222 -3.55 -16.95 27.94
N VAL A 223 -4.87 -16.83 27.87
CA VAL A 223 -5.68 -16.55 29.05
C VAL A 223 -5.45 -17.71 30.00
N LEU A 224 -4.98 -17.42 31.22
CA LEU A 224 -4.99 -18.41 32.30
C LEU A 224 -6.45 -18.76 32.57
N SER A 225 -6.96 -19.76 31.86
CA SER A 225 -8.23 -20.38 32.20
C SER A 225 -8.08 -20.86 33.63
N SER A 226 -9.00 -20.41 34.49
CA SER A 226 -9.17 -20.84 35.87
C SER A 226 -9.59 -22.32 35.91
N GLN A 227 -8.69 -23.21 35.52
CA GLN A 227 -8.73 -24.61 35.89
C GLN A 227 -8.05 -24.73 37.26
N PRO A 228 -8.65 -25.44 38.23
CA PRO A 228 -7.96 -25.73 39.48
C PRO A 228 -6.68 -26.48 39.14
N SER A 229 -5.56 -25.95 39.64
CA SER A 229 -4.25 -26.58 39.58
C SER A 229 -4.28 -27.99 40.18
N THR A 230 -4.42 -29.01 39.35
CA THR A 230 -4.11 -30.41 39.66
C THR A 230 -3.20 -31.00 38.60
N SER A 231 -2.06 -30.36 38.40
CA SER A 231 -0.78 -31.01 38.11
C SER A 231 0.26 -29.91 37.96
N ILE A 232 1.20 -29.85 38.91
CA ILE A 232 2.49 -29.22 38.66
C ILE A 232 3.15 -30.08 37.58
N PRO A 233 3.45 -29.58 36.37
CA PRO A 233 4.44 -30.25 35.55
C PRO A 233 5.74 -30.09 36.30
N ILE A 234 6.25 -31.21 36.84
CA ILE A 234 7.63 -31.30 37.31
C ILE A 234 8.49 -30.86 36.11
N GLU A 235 9.19 -29.74 36.24
CA GLU A 235 10.28 -29.34 35.34
C GLU A 235 11.37 -30.40 35.41
N ASN A 236 11.17 -31.50 34.68
CA ASN A 236 12.23 -32.39 34.26
C ASN A 236 12.36 -32.21 32.76
N SER A 237 13.02 -31.12 32.36
CA SER A 237 13.60 -31.07 31.02
C SER A 237 15.05 -30.64 31.13
N ASP A 238 15.93 -31.63 31.15
CA ASP A 238 17.23 -31.57 30.45
C ASP A 238 16.98 -31.42 28.93
N SER A 239 16.08 -30.53 28.52
CA SER A 239 15.99 -30.08 27.15
C SER A 239 17.07 -29.03 26.99
N ILE A 240 17.95 -29.29 26.03
CA ILE A 240 18.79 -28.26 25.42
C ILE A 240 17.89 -27.02 25.22
N PRO A 241 18.23 -25.84 25.78
CA PRO A 241 17.43 -24.66 25.56
C PRO A 241 17.24 -24.51 24.05
N GLU A 242 16.01 -24.64 23.56
CA GLU A 242 15.67 -24.28 22.18
C GLU A 242 16.34 -22.92 21.92
N PRO A 243 17.20 -22.79 20.90
CA PRO A 243 17.94 -21.57 20.69
C PRO A 243 16.92 -20.43 20.58
N ARG A 244 16.94 -19.53 21.56
CA ARG A 244 16.06 -18.36 21.61
C ARG A 244 16.17 -17.67 20.25
N LEU A 245 15.03 -17.54 19.56
CA LEU A 245 14.96 -16.96 18.21
C LEU A 245 15.71 -15.61 18.22
N ASP A 246 16.67 -15.45 17.32
CA ASP A 246 17.35 -14.18 17.13
C ASP A 246 16.33 -13.16 16.57
N PRO A 247 15.99 -12.10 17.32
CA PRO A 247 14.98 -11.13 16.89
C PRO A 247 15.35 -10.41 15.59
N VAL A 248 16.64 -10.17 15.35
CA VAL A 248 17.10 -9.48 14.13
C VAL A 248 16.91 -10.39 12.92
N LEU A 249 17.23 -11.67 13.06
CA LEU A 249 16.95 -12.67 12.03
C LEU A 249 15.46 -12.82 11.76
N ALA A 250 14.63 -12.84 12.82
CA ALA A 250 13.19 -12.94 12.69
C ALA A 250 12.58 -11.74 11.93
N LEU A 251 12.98 -10.51 12.30
CA LEU A 251 12.58 -9.29 11.60
C LEU A 251 12.98 -9.32 10.12
N ARG A 252 14.20 -9.77 9.83
CA ARG A 252 14.69 -9.92 8.46
C ARG A 252 13.89 -10.95 7.66
N ILE A 253 13.49 -12.05 8.27
CA ILE A 253 12.69 -13.10 7.62
C ILE A 253 11.26 -12.64 7.36
N ILE A 254 10.67 -11.86 8.27
CA ILE A 254 9.37 -11.21 8.05
C ILE A 254 9.44 -10.23 6.87
N GLY A 255 10.56 -9.50 6.75
CA GLY A 255 10.83 -8.66 5.58
C GLY A 255 11.45 -7.30 5.89
N TYR A 256 11.65 -6.95 7.16
CA TYR A 256 12.17 -5.64 7.55
C TYR A 256 13.63 -5.42 7.10
N ASP A 257 13.95 -4.18 6.77
CA ASP A 257 15.34 -3.73 6.65
C ASP A 257 15.96 -3.60 8.04
N VAL A 258 16.86 -4.52 8.38
CA VAL A 258 17.55 -4.56 9.67
C VAL A 258 18.92 -3.86 9.67
N SER A 259 19.23 -3.06 8.63
CA SER A 259 20.45 -2.24 8.62
C SER A 259 20.50 -1.23 9.78
N ASP A 260 19.34 -0.81 10.28
CA ASP A 260 19.15 -0.11 11.55
C ASP A 260 18.15 -0.92 12.39
N GLU A 261 18.68 -1.74 13.30
CA GLU A 261 17.89 -2.64 14.15
C GLU A 261 16.85 -1.89 14.99
N LYS A 262 17.21 -0.71 15.52
CA LYS A 262 16.30 0.08 16.34
C LYS A 262 15.13 0.59 15.52
N ALA A 263 15.40 1.07 14.31
CA ALA A 263 14.34 1.49 13.40
C ALA A 263 13.43 0.31 13.01
N ALA A 264 14.00 -0.85 12.69
CA ALA A 264 13.24 -2.06 12.37
C ALA A 264 12.31 -2.49 13.52
N ILE A 265 12.80 -2.48 14.77
CA ILE A 265 11.99 -2.79 15.95
C ILE A 265 10.85 -1.79 16.10
N ARG A 266 11.11 -0.48 15.93
CA ARG A 266 10.04 0.54 16.02
C ARG A 266 8.97 0.34 14.96
N SER A 267 9.34 0.05 13.70
CA SER A 267 8.36 -0.21 12.63
C SER A 267 7.56 -1.49 12.87
N PHE A 268 8.21 -2.57 13.31
CA PHE A 268 7.53 -3.79 13.73
C PHE A 268 6.48 -3.50 14.81
N LYS A 269 6.87 -2.74 15.82
CA LYS A 269 5.95 -2.32 16.88
C LYS A 269 4.84 -1.43 16.37
N LEU A 270 5.13 -0.51 15.45
CA LEU A 270 4.13 0.38 14.85
C LEU A 270 3.04 -0.38 14.09
N HIS A 271 3.38 -1.54 13.51
CA HIS A 271 2.43 -2.42 12.83
C HIS A 271 1.70 -3.34 13.82
N PHE A 272 2.45 -4.11 14.63
CA PHE A 272 1.90 -5.26 15.35
C PHE A 272 1.63 -5.01 16.84
N VAL A 273 2.24 -3.99 17.45
CA VAL A 273 2.12 -3.73 18.90
C VAL A 273 1.26 -2.49 19.15
N GLN A 274 1.53 -1.39 18.46
CA GLN A 274 0.79 -0.12 18.36
C GLN A 274 0.63 0.70 19.66
N HIS A 275 0.74 0.08 20.85
CA HIS A 275 0.61 0.76 22.16
C HIS A 275 1.96 1.12 22.80
N ASP A 276 3.05 0.51 22.35
CA ASP A 276 4.44 0.82 22.68
C ASP A 276 5.25 0.78 21.38
N ILE A 277 6.02 1.84 21.11
CA ILE A 277 6.85 1.98 19.91
C ILE A 277 8.32 2.27 20.25
N GLU A 278 8.75 1.95 21.49
CA GLU A 278 10.15 2.08 21.87
C GLU A 278 11.07 1.12 21.09
N SER A 279 12.34 1.47 20.96
CA SER A 279 13.30 0.70 20.12
C SER A 279 13.82 -0.61 20.74
N GLU A 280 13.21 -1.08 21.83
CA GLU A 280 13.59 -2.31 22.54
C GLU A 280 12.42 -3.28 22.58
N LEU A 281 12.67 -4.57 22.41
CA LEU A 281 11.64 -5.61 22.46
C LEU A 281 11.42 -6.08 23.90
N THR A 282 10.19 -5.95 24.38
CA THR A 282 9.71 -6.60 25.61
C THR A 282 9.54 -8.11 25.39
N GLU A 283 9.32 -8.88 26.46
CA GLU A 283 9.04 -10.31 26.32
C GLU A 283 7.73 -10.60 25.58
N SER A 284 6.71 -9.73 25.69
CA SER A 284 5.50 -9.83 24.87
C SER A 284 5.77 -9.58 23.39
N ASP A 285 6.62 -8.59 23.07
CA ASP A 285 6.95 -8.29 21.66
C ASP A 285 7.72 -9.44 21.02
N LYS A 286 8.61 -10.09 21.77
CA LYS A 286 9.34 -11.28 21.31
C LYS A 286 8.40 -12.44 21.02
N ARG A 287 7.37 -12.67 21.84
CA ARG A 287 6.35 -13.69 21.57
C ARG A 287 5.54 -13.40 20.31
N ILE A 288 5.17 -12.13 20.09
CA ILE A 288 4.51 -11.69 18.86
C ILE A 288 5.42 -11.97 17.66
N LEU A 289 6.69 -11.55 17.76
CA LEU A 289 7.69 -11.74 16.72
C LEU A 289 7.93 -13.21 16.39
N GLU A 290 8.03 -14.08 17.40
CA GLU A 290 8.18 -15.53 17.24
C GLU A 290 6.96 -16.18 16.57
N ASN A 291 5.74 -15.76 16.91
CA ASN A 291 4.53 -16.27 16.26
C ASN A 291 4.48 -15.82 14.78
N LEU A 292 4.72 -14.54 14.50
CA LEU A 292 4.73 -14.01 13.14
C LEU A 292 5.84 -14.63 12.30
N TYR A 293 7.06 -14.72 12.83
CA TYR A 293 8.20 -15.35 12.16
C TYR A 293 7.83 -16.69 11.51
N LYS A 294 7.12 -17.56 12.24
CA LYS A 294 6.68 -18.88 11.75
C LYS A 294 5.65 -18.79 10.61
N LYS A 295 4.87 -17.72 10.54
CA LYS A 295 3.88 -17.47 9.48
C LYS A 295 4.51 -16.92 8.19
N TYR A 296 5.76 -16.45 8.25
CA TYR A 296 6.51 -15.93 7.11
C TYR A 296 7.55 -16.93 6.55
N LEU A 297 7.69 -18.12 7.16
CA LEU A 297 8.46 -19.25 6.63
C LEU A 297 7.70 -19.96 5.50
#